data_AF-A0A946EHY3-F1
#
_entry.id   AF-A0A946EHY3-F1
#
_cell.length_a   1.000
_cell.length_b   1.000
_cell.length_c   1.000
_cell.angle_alpha   90.00
_cell.angle_beta   90.00
_cell.angle_gamma   90.00
#
_symmetry.space_group_name_H-M   'P 1'
#
loop_
_entity.id
_entity.type
_entity.pdbx_description
1 polymer ?
#
loop_
_entity_poly.entity_id
_entity_poly.type
_entity_poly.pdbx_seq_one_letter_code
_entity_poly.pdbx_strand_id
1 'polypeptide(L)' 'NPSPSDAEIDSAMNGNLCRCGTYPRIRSAIHDAAEKLAQQG' A
#
# COMPACT_ATOMS: atom_id res chain seq x y z
N ASN A 1 -10.65 -1.30 -0.44
CA ASN A 1 -10.35 -2.67 -0.91
C ASN A 1 -9.53 -3.36 0.19
N PRO A 2 -10.04 -4.41 0.88
CA PRO A 2 -9.33 -5.12 1.95
C PRO A 2 -8.13 -5.96 1.48
N SER A 3 -7.99 -6.21 0.18
CA SER A 3 -6.85 -6.94 -0.40
C SER A 3 -6.45 -6.25 -1.71
N PRO A 4 -5.83 -5.06 -1.63
CA PRO A 4 -5.47 -4.30 -2.82
C PRO A 4 -4.36 -5.00 -3.60
N SER A 5 -4.40 -4.92 -4.92
CA SER A 5 -3.28 -5.27 -5.79
C SER A 5 -2.23 -4.14 -5.85
N ASP A 6 -1.02 -4.46 -6.30
CA ASP A 6 0.03 -3.45 -6.51
C ASP A 6 -0.44 -2.29 -7.41
N ALA A 7 -1.17 -2.59 -8.50
CA ALA A 7 -1.66 -1.58 -9.42
C ALA A 7 -2.70 -0.65 -8.79
N GLU A 8 -3.55 -1.17 -7.90
CA GLU A 8 -4.50 -0.36 -7.15
C GLU A 8 -3.79 0.54 -6.14
N ILE A 9 -2.74 0.03 -5.48
CA ILE A 9 -1.90 0.82 -4.57
C ILE A 9 -1.23 1.95 -5.34
N ASP A 10 -0.60 1.66 -6.48
CA ASP A 10 0.10 2.67 -7.28
C ASP A 10 -0.87 3.75 -7.78
N SER A 11 -2.05 3.34 -8.26
CA SER A 11 -3.10 4.27 -8.68
C SER A 11 -3.57 5.17 -7.54
N ALA A 12 -3.81 4.61 -6.35
CA ALA A 12 -4.20 5.37 -5.17
C ALA A 12 -3.08 6.30 -4.65
N MET A 13 -1.82 5.95 -4.90
CA MET A 13 -0.64 6.67 -4.43
C MET A 13 -0.09 7.71 -5.42
N ASN A 14 -0.70 7.88 -6.60
CA ASN A 14 -0.22 8.80 -7.65
C ASN A 14 -0.09 10.28 -7.23
N GLY A 15 -0.73 10.71 -6.13
CA GLY A 15 -0.56 12.06 -5.57
C GLY A 15 0.52 12.20 -4.51
N ASN A 16 1.16 11.11 -4.08
CA ASN A 16 1.99 11.07 -2.86
C ASN A 16 3.48 10.97 -3.19
N LEU A 17 4.08 12.05 -3.69
CA LEU A 17 5.46 12.05 -4.16
C LEU A 17 6.47 11.56 -3.11
N CYS A 18 7.26 10.57 -3.50
CA CYS A 18 8.39 10.08 -2.70
C CYS A 18 9.72 10.49 -3.33
N ARG A 19 10.46 11.40 -2.69
CA ARG A 19 11.79 11.84 -3.17
C ARG A 19 12.90 10.83 -2.89
N CYS A 20 12.72 9.97 -1.90
CA CYS A 20 13.74 9.01 -1.44
C CYS A 20 13.74 7.71 -2.26
N GLY A 21 12.77 7.51 -3.17
CA GLY A 21 12.66 6.28 -3.96
C GLY A 21 12.13 5.06 -3.19
N THR A 22 11.43 5.27 -2.07
CA THR A 22 10.99 4.19 -1.16
C THR A 22 9.58 3.68 -1.43
N TYR A 23 8.96 4.01 -2.58
CA TYR A 23 7.64 3.50 -2.96
C TYR A 23 7.49 1.98 -2.83
N PRO A 24 8.47 1.14 -3.22
CA PRO A 24 8.35 -0.30 -3.04
C PRO A 24 8.15 -0.73 -1.58
N ARG A 25 8.78 -0.02 -0.63
CA ARG A 25 8.60 -0.28 0.82
C ARG A 25 7.24 0.20 1.32
N ILE A 26 6.77 1.34 0.82
CA ILE A 26 5.43 1.86 1.15
C ILE A 26 4.36 0.87 0.68
N ARG A 27 4.49 0.35 -0.54
CA ARG A 27 3.60 -0.67 -1.09
C ARG A 27 3.57 -1.94 -0.24
N SER A 28 4.74 -2.45 0.17
CA SER A 28 4.82 -3.59 1.11
C SER A 28 4.09 -3.31 2.42
N ALA A 29 4.28 -2.11 2.99
CA ALA A 29 3.64 -1.75 4.26
C ALA A 29 2.11 -1.64 4.14
N ILE A 30 1.58 -1.26 2.97
CA ILE A 30 0.14 -1.22 2.71
C ILE A 30 -0.45 -2.63 2.68
N HIS A 31 0.23 -3.59 2.07
CA HIS A 31 -0.17 -5.01 2.13
C HIS A 31 -0.18 -5.54 3.56
N ASP A 32 0.90 -5.32 4.31
CA ASP A 32 0.99 -5.73 5.73
C ASP A 32 -0.15 -5.12 6.57
N ALA A 33 -0.49 -3.85 6.31
CA ALA A 33 -1.57 -3.17 7.00
C ALA A 33 -2.95 -3.76 6.63
N ALA A 34 -3.16 -4.09 5.35
CA ALA A 34 -4.40 -4.71 4.89
C ALA A 34 -4.60 -6.09 5.54
N GLU A 35 -3.55 -6.91 5.62
CA GLU A 35 -3.59 -8.20 6.31
C GLU A 35 -3.90 -8.05 7.80
N LYS A 36 -3.24 -7.11 8.49
CA LYS A 36 -3.49 -6.86 9.92
C LYS A 36 -4.91 -6.38 10.19
N LEU A 37 -5.45 -5.51 9.34
CA LEU A 37 -6.83 -5.04 9.46
C LEU A 37 -7.84 -6.17 9.22
N ALA A 38 -7.53 -7.10 8.31
CA ALA A 38 -8.36 -8.27 8.07
C ALA A 38 -8.36 -9.26 9.26
N GLN A 39 -7.25 -9.35 10.00
CA GLN A 39 -7.11 -10.20 11.20
C GLN A 39 -7.72 -9.59 12.47
N GLN A 40 -8.00 -8.28 12.46
CA GLN A 40 -8.55 -7.53 13.60
C GLN A 40 -10.09 -7.45 13.59
N GLY A 41 -10.76 -8.13 12.65
CA GLY A 41 -12.21 -8.30 12.61
C GLY A 41 -12.65 -9.67 13.11
#